data_AF-A0A8H3SQR6-F1
#
_entry.id   AF-A0A8H3SQR6-F1
#
_cell.length_a   1.000
_cell.length_b   1.000
_cell.length_c   1.000
_cell.angle_alpha   90.00
_cell.angle_beta   90.00
_cell.angle_gamma   90.00
#
_symmetry.space_group_name_H-M   'P 1'
#
loop_
_entity.id
_entity.type
_entity.pdbx_description
1 polymer ?
#
loop_
_entity_poly.entity_id
_entity_poly.type
_entity_poly.pdbx_seq_one_letter_code
_entity_poly.pdbx_strand_id
1 'polypeptide(L)'
;MFFTIKPTILLALALTAIASPIANPTVDDANTLVARATRKDVDCNGVRFTKADIHNAIEQSKVVEKGRETNARAYGKYPAVYGNGEGIFGSTSTLYEYPLVSGTYSGKKTAGEPGSYRVIMNEKYTYQGSLYHIAGGGFKKCKDLEDTPTTTTTTTTTTAKATTTATTKASSGNTSHKSGNKSGSKSGKKTGSH
;
A
#
# COMPACT_ATOMS: atom_id res chain seq x y z
N MET A 1 70.26 9.75 -35.81
CA MET A 1 69.54 9.05 -36.89
C MET A 1 68.11 8.84 -36.43
N PHE A 2 67.15 9.51 -37.07
CA PHE A 2 65.73 9.43 -36.75
C PHE A 2 65.07 8.45 -37.70
N PHE A 3 64.45 7.39 -37.18
CA PHE A 3 63.65 6.47 -37.99
C PHE A 3 62.16 6.71 -37.74
N THR A 4 61.55 7.37 -38.71
CA THR A 4 60.12 7.44 -38.93
C THR A 4 59.66 6.10 -39.52
N ILE A 5 58.80 5.37 -38.82
CA ILE A 5 58.07 4.24 -39.41
C ILE A 5 56.63 4.27 -38.89
N LYS A 6 55.68 4.55 -39.78
CA LYS A 6 54.24 4.34 -39.56
C LYS A 6 53.91 2.88 -39.83
N PRO A 7 53.23 2.15 -38.94
CA PRO A 7 52.51 0.97 -39.31
C PRO A 7 51.01 1.26 -39.29
N THR A 8 50.44 1.32 -40.50
CA THR A 8 49.02 1.20 -40.78
C THR A 8 48.57 -0.19 -40.34
N ILE A 9 48.09 -0.33 -39.12
CA ILE A 9 47.49 -1.59 -38.65
C ILE A 9 45.98 -1.45 -38.79
N LEU A 10 45.46 -1.96 -39.90
CA LEU A 10 44.05 -2.27 -40.08
C LEU A 10 43.68 -3.41 -39.12
N LEU A 11 43.21 -3.06 -37.93
CA LEU A 11 42.64 -4.03 -37.00
C LEU A 11 41.18 -4.26 -37.40
N ALA A 12 40.94 -5.37 -38.09
CA ALA A 12 39.60 -5.85 -38.41
C ALA A 12 38.85 -6.15 -37.11
N LEU A 13 37.92 -5.26 -36.75
CA LEU A 13 37.03 -5.41 -35.61
C LEU A 13 35.94 -6.42 -35.98
N ALA A 14 36.17 -7.69 -35.71
CA ALA A 14 35.12 -8.71 -35.74
C ALA A 14 34.14 -8.44 -34.59
N LEU A 15 33.01 -7.78 -34.90
CA LEU A 15 31.86 -7.73 -34.01
C LEU A 15 31.26 -9.14 -33.91
N THR A 16 31.71 -9.91 -32.93
CA THR A 16 30.86 -10.97 -32.38
C THR A 16 29.71 -10.26 -31.66
N ALA A 17 28.57 -10.15 -32.32
CA ALA A 17 27.31 -9.81 -31.68
C ALA A 17 26.99 -10.93 -30.69
N ILE A 18 27.48 -10.80 -29.46
CA ILE A 18 26.83 -11.45 -28.33
C ILE A 18 25.47 -10.78 -28.23
N ALA A 19 24.44 -11.42 -28.78
CA ALA A 19 23.10 -11.20 -28.31
C ALA A 19 23.12 -11.58 -26.83
N SER A 20 23.34 -10.59 -25.96
CA SER A 20 23.10 -10.72 -24.55
C SER A 20 21.68 -11.31 -24.44
N PRO A 21 21.47 -12.46 -23.79
CA PRO A 21 20.12 -12.79 -23.39
C PRO A 21 19.64 -11.56 -22.62
N ILE A 22 18.56 -10.95 -23.10
CA ILE A 22 17.78 -10.05 -22.26
C ILE A 22 17.45 -10.95 -21.08
N ALA A 23 18.15 -10.75 -19.97
CA ALA A 23 17.72 -11.26 -18.69
C ALA A 23 16.38 -10.57 -18.48
N ASN A 24 15.33 -11.20 -19.00
CA ASN A 24 14.00 -11.02 -18.49
C ASN A 24 14.19 -11.24 -16.99
N PRO A 25 13.99 -10.24 -16.12
CA PRO A 25 13.94 -10.50 -14.70
C PRO A 25 12.73 -11.43 -14.56
N THR A 26 12.97 -12.74 -14.53
CA THR A 26 12.01 -13.66 -13.96
C THR A 26 11.79 -13.12 -12.58
N VAL A 27 10.53 -12.78 -12.37
CA VAL A 27 10.01 -12.07 -11.21
C VAL A 27 10.02 -13.06 -10.06
N ASP A 28 11.22 -13.46 -9.65
CA ASP A 28 11.49 -14.43 -8.59
C ASP A 28 12.63 -13.88 -7.71
N ASP A 29 12.64 -12.56 -7.50
CA ASP A 29 12.89 -12.07 -6.15
C ASP A 29 11.69 -12.51 -5.30
N ALA A 30 11.66 -13.80 -4.99
CA ALA A 30 10.99 -14.29 -3.81
C ALA A 30 11.69 -13.59 -2.65
N ASN A 31 11.23 -12.38 -2.34
CA ASN A 31 11.30 -11.80 -1.02
C ASN A 31 10.87 -12.94 -0.09
N THR A 32 11.86 -13.61 0.48
CA THR A 32 11.65 -14.53 1.59
C THR A 32 11.23 -13.61 2.71
N LEU A 33 9.93 -13.33 2.73
CA LEU A 33 9.22 -12.73 3.82
C LEU A 33 9.45 -13.71 4.96
N VAL A 34 10.54 -13.50 5.71
CA VAL A 34 10.81 -14.21 6.94
C VAL A 34 9.52 -14.13 7.70
N ALA A 35 8.88 -15.28 7.90
CA ALA A 35 7.61 -15.39 8.59
C ALA A 35 7.83 -14.88 10.02
N ARG A 36 7.71 -13.57 10.21
CA ARG A 36 7.64 -12.93 11.52
C ARG A 36 6.44 -13.60 12.16
N ALA A 37 6.65 -14.22 13.33
CA ALA A 37 5.62 -14.86 14.14
C ALA A 37 4.30 -14.11 13.97
N THR A 38 3.30 -14.82 13.42
CA THR A 38 2.09 -14.24 12.85
C THR A 38 1.37 -13.46 13.94
N ARG A 39 1.45 -12.13 13.88
CA ARG A 39 0.65 -11.28 14.75
C ARG A 39 -0.81 -11.54 14.40
N LYS A 40 -1.61 -11.85 15.42
CA LYS A 40 -3.05 -12.00 15.29
C LYS A 40 -3.71 -10.62 15.21
N ASP A 41 -4.88 -10.59 14.59
CA ASP A 41 -5.79 -9.47 14.78
C ASP A 41 -6.20 -9.40 16.26
N VAL A 42 -6.58 -8.23 16.75
CA VAL A 42 -6.96 -8.04 18.15
C VAL A 42 -8.32 -7.37 18.27
N ASP A 43 -9.10 -7.80 19.26
CA ASP A 43 -10.33 -7.14 19.70
C ASP A 43 -10.08 -6.37 20.99
N CYS A 44 -10.22 -5.05 20.89
CA CYS A 44 -10.10 -4.11 21.98
C CYS A 44 -11.50 -3.56 22.33
N ASN A 45 -12.25 -4.27 23.17
CA ASN A 45 -13.59 -3.85 23.63
C ASN A 45 -14.63 -3.67 22.51
N GLY A 46 -14.66 -4.58 21.53
CA GLY A 46 -15.53 -4.54 20.37
C GLY A 46 -14.93 -3.81 19.17
N VAL A 47 -13.76 -3.18 19.32
CA VAL A 47 -13.01 -2.57 18.22
C VAL A 47 -11.92 -3.51 17.75
N ARG A 48 -12.05 -3.97 16.49
CA ARG A 48 -11.07 -4.84 15.84
C ARG A 48 -9.93 -4.02 15.23
N PHE A 49 -8.70 -4.38 15.58
CA PHE A 49 -7.50 -3.93 14.90
C PHE A 49 -6.85 -5.09 14.16
N THR A 50 -6.42 -4.82 12.94
CA THR A 50 -5.76 -5.83 12.12
C THR A 50 -4.29 -5.95 12.48
N LYS A 51 -3.68 -7.09 12.15
CA LYS A 51 -2.23 -7.27 12.20
C LYS A 51 -1.46 -6.17 11.45
N ALA A 52 -2.07 -5.61 10.40
CA ALA A 52 -1.50 -4.51 9.63
C ALA A 52 -1.49 -3.20 10.43
N ASP A 53 -2.57 -2.88 11.14
CA ASP A 53 -2.63 -1.70 12.02
C ASP A 53 -1.56 -1.78 13.13
N ILE A 54 -1.42 -2.95 13.76
CA ILE A 54 -0.41 -3.18 14.80
C ILE A 54 1.00 -3.05 14.22
N HIS A 55 1.23 -3.60 13.02
CA HIS A 55 2.51 -3.48 12.33
C HIS A 55 2.84 -2.02 12.00
N ASN A 56 1.89 -1.31 11.41
CA ASN A 56 2.03 0.09 11.02
C ASN A 56 2.32 0.99 12.22
N ALA A 57 1.64 0.76 13.35
CA ALA A 57 1.89 1.50 14.58
C ALA A 57 3.33 1.31 15.09
N ILE A 58 3.87 0.08 15.05
CA ILE A 58 5.25 -0.19 15.48
C ILE A 58 6.30 0.33 14.48
N GLU A 59 6.05 0.23 13.18
CA GLU A 59 6.98 0.82 12.21
C GLU A 59 6.96 2.35 12.29
N GLN A 60 5.78 2.95 12.47
CA GLN A 60 5.66 4.39 12.63
C GLN A 60 6.30 4.90 13.92
N SER A 61 6.29 4.11 15.00
CA SER A 61 6.99 4.50 16.23
C SER A 61 8.49 4.65 16.01
N LYS A 62 9.12 3.79 15.18
CA LYS A 62 10.54 3.93 14.80
C LYS A 62 10.79 5.19 13.97
N VAL A 63 9.91 5.48 13.02
CA VAL A 63 9.99 6.69 12.18
C VAL A 63 9.91 7.94 13.05
N VAL A 64 9.02 7.95 14.03
CA VAL A 64 8.84 9.07 14.95
C VAL A 64 10.03 9.24 15.88
N GLU A 65 10.57 8.17 16.45
CA GLU A 65 11.79 8.20 17.26
C GLU A 65 12.96 8.81 16.48
N LYS A 66 13.25 8.26 15.30
CA LYS A 66 14.30 8.79 14.40
C LYS A 66 14.04 10.24 13.99
N GLY A 67 12.79 10.58 13.72
CA GLY A 67 12.40 11.96 13.41
C GLY A 67 12.62 12.92 14.58
N ARG A 68 12.38 12.46 15.81
CA ARG A 68 12.53 13.26 17.03
C ARG A 68 13.99 13.55 17.36
N GLU A 69 14.91 12.65 17.03
CA GLU A 69 16.36 12.90 17.10
C GLU A 69 16.78 14.10 16.25
N THR A 70 16.13 14.30 15.08
CA THR A 70 16.45 15.41 14.17
C THR A 70 15.65 16.68 14.47
N ASN A 71 14.37 16.55 14.82
CA ASN A 71 13.49 17.68 15.10
C ASN A 71 12.48 17.34 16.19
N ALA A 72 12.93 17.43 17.44
CA ALA A 72 12.11 17.10 18.60
C ALA A 72 10.80 17.91 18.70
N ARG A 73 10.76 19.14 18.18
CA ARG A 73 9.60 20.03 18.27
C ARG A 73 8.45 19.63 17.34
N ALA A 74 8.74 18.87 16.28
CA ALA A 74 7.74 18.42 15.30
C ALA A 74 6.92 17.21 15.78
N TYR A 75 7.44 16.45 16.75
CA TYR A 75 6.84 15.21 17.22
C TYR A 75 6.19 15.37 18.60
N GLY A 76 5.18 14.54 18.87
CA GLY A 76 4.49 14.50 20.15
C GLY A 76 5.21 13.65 21.19
N LYS A 77 4.48 13.27 22.24
CA LYS A 77 5.03 12.47 23.36
C LYS A 77 5.29 11.00 23.03
N TYR A 78 4.71 10.48 21.94
CA TYR A 78 4.79 9.07 21.60
C TYR A 78 5.94 8.77 20.61
N PRO A 79 6.52 7.56 20.65
CA PRO A 79 6.28 6.52 21.66
C PRO A 79 6.78 6.95 23.06
N ALA A 80 6.09 6.48 24.09
CA ALA A 80 6.34 6.84 25.48
C ALA A 80 6.61 5.59 26.31
N VAL A 81 7.37 5.72 27.40
CA VAL A 81 7.60 4.59 28.32
C VAL A 81 6.28 4.18 28.96
N TYR A 82 5.97 2.89 28.90
CA TYR A 82 4.83 2.27 29.55
C TYR A 82 5.29 1.59 30.84
N GLY A 83 4.80 2.10 31.97
CA GLY A 83 5.26 1.67 33.30
C GLY A 83 4.82 0.27 33.72
N ASN A 84 3.75 -0.28 33.14
CA ASN A 84 3.23 -1.61 33.44
C ASN A 84 2.98 -1.86 34.96
N GLY A 85 2.54 -0.84 35.70
CA GLY A 85 2.28 -0.94 37.14
C GLY A 85 1.14 -1.90 37.50
N GLU A 86 0.27 -2.18 36.54
CA GLU A 86 -0.80 -3.17 36.62
C GLU A 86 -0.33 -4.61 36.36
N GLY A 87 0.91 -4.82 35.91
CA GLY A 87 1.48 -6.14 35.67
C GLY A 87 0.84 -6.93 34.52
N ILE A 88 0.20 -6.26 33.54
CA ILE A 88 -0.44 -6.94 32.39
C ILE A 88 0.58 -7.75 31.57
N PHE A 89 1.81 -7.24 31.45
CA PHE A 89 2.88 -7.93 30.73
C PHE A 89 3.94 -8.45 31.71
N GLY A 90 4.30 -9.72 31.61
CA GLY A 90 5.40 -10.33 32.37
C GLY A 90 6.79 -10.01 31.80
N SER A 91 6.99 -8.82 31.20
CA SER A 91 8.26 -8.43 30.60
C SER A 91 9.19 -7.81 31.64
N THR A 92 10.46 -8.22 31.63
CA THR A 92 11.53 -7.58 32.41
C THR A 92 12.19 -6.40 31.69
N SER A 93 11.95 -6.26 30.38
CA SER A 93 12.45 -5.13 29.58
C SER A 93 11.56 -3.90 29.71
N THR A 94 12.14 -2.71 29.49
CA THR A 94 11.37 -1.47 29.35
C THR A 94 10.36 -1.61 28.23
N LEU A 95 9.12 -1.25 28.54
CA LEU A 95 8.01 -1.26 27.61
C LEU A 95 7.72 0.16 27.14
N TYR A 96 7.23 0.26 25.91
CA TYR A 96 6.82 1.49 25.28
C TYR A 96 5.43 1.33 24.72
N GLU A 97 4.63 2.39 24.87
CA GLU A 97 3.32 2.51 24.26
C GLU A 97 3.36 3.42 23.03
N TYR A 98 2.57 3.05 22.01
CA TYR A 98 2.28 3.90 20.87
C TYR A 98 0.77 3.85 20.56
N PRO A 99 0.16 4.94 20.08
CA PRO A 99 -1.26 4.94 19.74
C PRO A 99 -1.59 3.92 18.65
N LEU A 100 -2.62 3.12 18.90
CA LEU A 100 -3.17 2.17 17.93
C LEU A 100 -4.46 2.76 17.37
N VAL A 101 -4.50 2.97 16.06
CA VAL A 101 -5.66 3.49 15.32
C VAL A 101 -5.85 2.65 14.08
N SER A 102 -7.04 2.68 13.48
CA SER A 102 -7.23 2.09 12.15
C SER A 102 -6.39 2.88 11.15
N GLY A 103 -5.40 2.23 10.53
CA GLY A 103 -4.35 2.87 9.74
C GLY A 103 -3.09 3.17 10.55
N THR A 104 -2.64 4.44 10.53
CA THR A 104 -1.36 4.84 11.11
C THR A 104 -1.46 6.18 11.84
N TYR A 105 -1.19 6.19 13.14
CA TYR A 105 -1.06 7.44 13.89
C TYR A 105 0.27 8.10 13.56
N SER A 106 0.29 9.36 13.10
CA SER A 106 1.53 9.95 12.57
C SER A 106 2.60 10.27 13.63
N GLY A 107 2.21 10.43 14.90
CA GLY A 107 3.11 10.83 15.99
C GLY A 107 3.58 12.29 15.95
N LYS A 108 3.16 13.06 14.94
CA LYS A 108 3.44 14.50 14.87
C LYS A 108 2.68 15.26 15.95
N LYS A 109 3.17 16.44 16.33
CA LYS A 109 2.48 17.31 17.29
C LYS A 109 1.08 17.75 16.81
N THR A 110 0.86 17.73 15.49
CA THR A 110 -0.42 18.06 14.83
C THR A 110 -1.29 16.83 14.55
N ALA A 111 -0.92 15.63 15.04
CA ALA A 111 -1.60 14.38 14.72
C ALA A 111 -3.02 14.25 15.31
N GLY A 112 -3.42 15.17 16.20
CA GLY A 112 -4.68 15.09 16.93
C GLY A 112 -4.60 14.16 18.14
N GLU A 113 -5.77 13.75 18.64
CA GLU A 113 -5.87 12.91 19.83
C GLU A 113 -5.47 11.45 19.52
N PRO A 114 -4.64 10.79 20.36
CA PRO A 114 -4.16 9.42 20.13
C PRO A 114 -5.24 8.33 20.32
N GLY A 115 -6.47 8.70 20.70
CA GLY A 115 -7.53 7.76 21.04
C GLY A 115 -7.23 6.89 22.27
N SER A 116 -8.03 5.83 22.45
CA SER A 116 -8.00 5.00 23.68
C SER A 116 -7.16 3.72 23.57
N TYR A 117 -6.62 3.40 22.41
CA TYR A 117 -5.94 2.13 22.15
C TYR A 117 -4.43 2.31 22.04
N ARG A 118 -3.68 1.34 22.54
CA ARG A 118 -2.21 1.37 22.56
C ARG A 118 -1.66 0.05 22.04
N VAL A 119 -0.61 0.13 21.25
CA VAL A 119 0.28 -1.00 20.99
C VAL A 119 1.44 -0.94 21.97
N ILE A 120 1.75 -2.07 22.60
CA ILE A 120 2.86 -2.19 23.55
C ILE A 120 4.00 -2.96 22.89
N MET A 121 5.19 -2.40 23.00
CA MET A 121 6.42 -2.96 22.46
C MET A 121 7.56 -2.84 23.45
N ASN A 122 8.58 -3.69 23.34
CA ASN A 122 9.81 -3.55 24.11
C ASN A 122 10.82 -2.62 23.39
N GLU A 123 11.98 -2.41 24.01
CA GLU A 123 13.13 -1.65 23.46
C GLU A 123 13.57 -2.09 22.05
N LYS A 124 13.32 -3.36 21.69
CA LYS A 124 13.64 -3.92 20.37
C LYS A 124 12.48 -3.79 19.37
N TYR A 125 11.47 -2.97 19.67
CA TYR A 125 10.24 -2.83 18.88
C TYR A 125 9.50 -4.17 18.67
N THR A 126 9.69 -5.11 19.60
CA THR A 126 8.99 -6.40 19.57
C THR A 126 7.63 -6.23 20.24
N TYR A 127 6.58 -6.57 19.52
CA TYR A 127 5.20 -6.53 20.01
C TYR A 127 5.01 -7.40 21.26
N GLN A 128 4.43 -6.83 22.31
CA GLN A 128 4.09 -7.51 23.56
C GLN A 128 2.58 -7.73 23.71
N GLY A 129 1.79 -6.85 23.10
CA GLY A 129 0.33 -6.91 23.09
C GLY A 129 -0.27 -5.54 22.81
N SER A 130 -1.60 -5.50 22.72
CA SER A 130 -2.36 -4.26 22.59
C SER A 130 -3.22 -4.03 23.82
N LEU A 131 -3.42 -2.78 24.18
CA LEU A 131 -4.22 -2.35 25.33
C LEU A 131 -5.29 -1.35 24.91
N TYR A 132 -6.29 -1.18 25.76
CA TYR A 132 -7.23 -0.08 25.69
C TYR A 132 -7.45 0.55 27.07
N HIS A 133 -7.68 1.85 27.09
CA HIS A 133 -8.02 2.58 28.30
C HIS A 133 -9.41 2.14 28.81
N ILE A 134 -9.49 1.89 30.11
CA ILE A 134 -10.75 1.66 30.84
C ILE A 134 -11.06 2.86 31.74
N ALA A 135 -12.30 2.94 32.23
CA ALA A 135 -12.69 3.94 33.21
C ALA A 135 -11.76 3.91 34.45
N GLY A 136 -11.44 5.08 35.00
CA GLY A 136 -10.51 5.20 36.13
C GLY A 136 -9.02 5.24 35.75
N GLY A 137 -8.69 5.40 34.47
CA GLY A 137 -7.31 5.63 34.01
C GLY A 137 -6.45 4.37 33.91
N GLY A 138 -7.03 3.19 34.15
CA GLY A 138 -6.36 1.91 33.96
C GLY A 138 -6.32 1.46 32.50
N PHE A 139 -5.63 0.35 32.26
CA PHE A 139 -5.62 -0.35 30.98
C PHE A 139 -6.17 -1.76 31.11
N LYS A 140 -6.66 -2.29 29.98
CA LYS A 140 -6.98 -3.70 29.84
C LYS A 140 -6.41 -4.23 28.53
N LYS A 141 -5.95 -5.48 28.56
CA LYS A 141 -5.38 -6.15 27.39
C LYS A 141 -6.47 -6.45 26.35
N CYS A 142 -6.19 -6.16 25.09
CA CYS A 142 -7.00 -6.61 23.97
C CYS A 142 -6.90 -8.12 23.82
N LYS A 143 -7.95 -8.74 23.28
CA LYS A 143 -7.99 -10.19 23.05
C LYS A 143 -7.45 -10.48 21.67
N ASP A 144 -6.57 -11.47 21.55
CA ASP A 144 -6.16 -11.96 20.24
C ASP A 144 -7.35 -12.68 19.60
N LEU A 145 -7.62 -12.36 18.34
CA LEU A 145 -8.63 -13.03 17.53
C LEU A 145 -7.97 -14.23 16.85
N GLU A 146 -8.61 -15.38 16.93
CA GLU A 146 -8.17 -16.56 16.20
C GLU A 146 -8.25 -16.30 14.69
N ASP A 147 -7.24 -16.78 13.96
CA ASP A 147 -7.22 -16.72 12.51
C ASP A 147 -8.42 -17.52 11.99
N THR A 148 -9.51 -16.83 11.66
CA THR A 148 -10.61 -17.47 10.95
C THR A 148 -10.11 -17.72 9.53
N PRO A 149 -10.12 -18.96 9.01
CA PRO A 149 -9.69 -19.22 7.64
C PRO A 149 -10.51 -18.33 6.72
N THR A 150 -9.82 -17.40 6.05
CA THR A 150 -10.45 -16.55 5.05
C THR A 150 -10.78 -17.45 3.87
N THR A 151 -12.05 -17.86 3.75
CA THR A 151 -12.58 -18.38 2.49
C THR A 151 -12.53 -17.25 1.48
N THR A 152 -11.49 -17.23 0.66
CA THR A 152 -11.40 -16.37 -0.51
C THR A 152 -12.52 -16.76 -1.46
N THR A 153 -13.65 -16.04 -1.40
CA THR A 153 -14.66 -16.11 -2.46
C THR A 153 -14.09 -15.37 -3.67
N THR A 154 -13.49 -16.13 -4.59
CA THR A 154 -13.13 -15.65 -5.92
C THR A 154 -14.42 -15.31 -6.67
N THR A 155 -14.80 -14.03 -6.71
CA THR A 155 -15.84 -13.55 -7.63
C THR A 155 -15.24 -13.53 -9.04
N THR A 156 -15.47 -14.60 -9.80
CA THR A 156 -15.17 -14.63 -11.24
C THR A 156 -16.21 -13.77 -11.96
N THR A 157 -15.84 -12.53 -12.30
CA THR A 157 -16.63 -11.70 -13.21
C THR A 157 -16.43 -12.24 -14.64
N THR A 158 -17.35 -13.07 -15.10
CA THR A 158 -17.38 -13.55 -16.50
C THR A 158 -17.87 -12.42 -17.40
N THR A 159 -16.95 -11.68 -18.04
CA THR A 159 -17.30 -10.76 -19.12
C THR A 159 -17.77 -11.58 -20.32
N ALA A 160 -19.08 -11.69 -20.52
CA ALA A 160 -19.66 -12.26 -21.73
C ALA A 160 -19.34 -11.34 -22.93
N LYS A 161 -18.34 -11.72 -23.73
CA LYS A 161 -18.07 -11.12 -25.04
C LYS A 161 -19.20 -11.52 -25.99
N ALA A 162 -20.11 -10.60 -26.27
CA ALA A 162 -21.16 -10.79 -27.27
C ALA A 162 -20.52 -10.93 -28.66
N THR A 163 -20.52 -12.14 -29.20
CA THR A 163 -20.16 -12.44 -30.59
C THR A 163 -21.38 -12.18 -31.44
N THR A 164 -21.45 -11.02 -32.09
CA THR A 164 -22.44 -10.75 -33.15
C THR A 164 -21.98 -11.43 -34.44
N THR A 165 -22.61 -12.56 -34.77
CA THR A 165 -22.49 -13.23 -36.07
C THR A 165 -23.13 -12.38 -37.16
N ALA A 166 -22.31 -11.83 -38.05
CA ALA A 166 -22.79 -11.14 -39.25
C ALA A 166 -23.21 -12.18 -40.31
N THR A 167 -24.52 -12.35 -40.49
CA THR A 167 -25.07 -13.10 -41.63
C THR A 167 -25.12 -12.18 -42.84
N THR A 168 -24.25 -12.44 -43.82
CA THR A 168 -24.28 -11.78 -45.14
C THR A 168 -25.47 -12.27 -45.96
N LYS A 169 -26.35 -11.36 -46.38
CA LYS A 169 -27.23 -11.57 -47.54
C LYS A 169 -27.12 -10.36 -48.47
N ALA A 170 -26.64 -10.63 -49.68
CA ALA A 170 -26.38 -9.66 -50.74
C ALA A 170 -27.67 -9.14 -51.38
N SER A 171 -27.69 -7.86 -51.74
CA SER A 171 -28.45 -7.36 -52.88
C SER A 171 -27.84 -6.05 -53.41
N SER A 172 -27.26 -6.17 -54.61
CA SER A 172 -27.25 -5.22 -55.73
C SER A 172 -27.52 -3.72 -55.48
N GLY A 173 -26.61 -2.86 -55.93
CA GLY A 173 -26.96 -1.46 -56.21
C GLY A 173 -25.76 -0.56 -56.47
N ASN A 174 -25.64 -0.11 -57.71
CA ASN A 174 -24.50 0.57 -58.30
C ASN A 174 -24.37 2.06 -57.88
N THR A 175 -23.20 2.62 -58.18
CA THR A 175 -22.94 4.01 -58.60
C THR A 175 -22.86 5.20 -57.61
N SER A 176 -21.63 5.73 -57.55
CA SER A 176 -21.22 7.11 -57.85
C SER A 176 -21.39 8.24 -56.83
N HIS A 177 -20.24 8.87 -56.59
CA HIS A 177 -20.01 10.21 -56.04
C HIS A 177 -20.87 11.29 -56.72
N LYS A 178 -21.24 12.32 -55.93
CA LYS A 178 -20.98 13.77 -56.17
C LYS A 178 -22.15 14.68 -55.76
N SER A 179 -21.77 15.77 -55.08
CA SER A 179 -22.39 17.11 -55.08
C SER A 179 -23.72 17.33 -54.35
N GLY A 180 -23.75 18.36 -53.50
CA GLY A 180 -25.00 19.08 -53.21
C GLY A 180 -24.98 19.92 -51.95
N ASN A 181 -24.69 21.20 -52.10
CA ASN A 181 -24.70 22.25 -51.08
C ASN A 181 -26.14 22.77 -50.82
N LYS A 182 -26.29 23.53 -49.72
CA LYS A 182 -27.26 24.63 -49.43
C LYS A 182 -28.62 24.40 -48.70
N SER A 183 -28.65 25.02 -47.50
CA SER A 183 -29.57 26.08 -47.01
C SER A 183 -31.00 25.79 -46.51
N GLY A 184 -31.32 26.35 -45.32
CA GLY A 184 -32.66 26.74 -44.85
C GLY A 184 -32.85 26.49 -43.34
N SER A 185 -32.49 27.39 -42.40
CA SER A 185 -33.22 28.55 -41.86
C SER A 185 -34.49 28.30 -41.02
N LYS A 186 -34.42 28.76 -39.75
CA LYS A 186 -35.45 29.38 -38.87
C LYS A 186 -36.48 28.52 -38.09
N SER A 187 -36.29 28.52 -36.75
CA SER A 187 -37.00 29.32 -35.72
C SER A 187 -38.48 29.06 -35.33
N GLY A 188 -38.72 29.04 -34.00
CA GLY A 188 -40.00 29.33 -33.32
C GLY A 188 -40.34 28.27 -32.25
N LYS A 189 -40.10 28.43 -30.94
CA LYS A 189 -40.64 29.36 -29.90
C LYS A 189 -42.11 29.11 -29.49
N LYS A 190 -42.30 28.79 -28.20
CA LYS A 190 -43.28 29.31 -27.19
C LYS A 190 -43.82 28.18 -26.28
N THR A 191 -43.48 28.15 -24.98
CA THR A 191 -44.10 28.82 -23.79
C THR A 191 -45.48 28.32 -23.41
N GLY A 192 -45.68 27.98 -22.12
CA GLY A 192 -47.01 27.99 -21.50
C GLY A 192 -47.02 27.33 -20.11
N SER A 193 -47.41 28.12 -19.11
CA SER A 193 -47.38 27.91 -17.65
C SER A 193 -48.29 26.79 -17.10
N HIS A 194 -48.02 26.38 -15.85
CA HIS A 194 -48.82 26.76 -14.67
C HIS A 194 -47.98 26.70 -13.39
#